data_AF-A0A969YGY1-F1
#
_entry.id   AF-A0A969YGY1-F1
#
_cell.length_a   1.000
_cell.length_b   1.000
_cell.length_c   1.000
_cell.angle_alpha   90.00
_cell.angle_beta   90.00
_cell.angle_gamma   90.00
#
_symmetry.space_group_name_H-M   'P 1'
#
loop_
_entity.id
_entity.type
_entity.pdbx_description
1 polymer ?
#
loop_
_entity_poly.entity_id
_entity_poly.type
_entity_poly.pdbx_seq_one_letter_code
_entity_poly.pdbx_strand_id
1 'polypeptide(L)'
;SFRGSKNKLLCVEPEKSSIAAMGSRCIEDGMMDMIGLGRQSFADPFTPVKLENGQEAAIHYCTQCMNCEELMIRQQPVGCVAYNRVYTDLYVACRKKYGKLAELHT
;
A
#
# COMPACT_ATOMS: atom_id res chain seq x y z
N SER A 1 5.55 -2.06 7.46
CA SER A 1 5.82 -1.37 6.17
C SER A 1 6.08 0.08 6.44
N PHE A 2 6.76 0.73 5.50
CA PHE A 2 7.09 2.14 5.54
C PHE A 2 5.81 2.99 5.35
N ARG A 3 5.26 3.56 6.44
CA ARG A 3 3.97 4.31 6.43
C ARG A 3 4.12 5.64 7.16
N GLY A 4 4.93 6.54 6.60
CA GLY A 4 5.38 7.72 7.33
C GLY A 4 5.99 7.32 8.67
N SER A 5 5.58 7.99 9.75
CA SER A 5 6.02 7.70 11.12
C SER A 5 5.30 6.55 11.83
N LYS A 6 4.27 5.93 11.22
CA LYS A 6 3.46 4.89 11.88
C LYS A 6 3.78 3.49 11.36
N ASN A 7 4.79 2.85 11.92
CA ASN A 7 5.15 1.49 11.52
C ASN A 7 5.66 0.64 12.71
N LYS A 8 5.96 -0.64 12.42
CA LYS A 8 6.38 -1.66 13.39
C LYS A 8 7.87 -2.02 13.26
N LEU A 9 8.67 -1.17 12.62
CA LEU A 9 10.11 -1.42 12.49
C LEU A 9 10.79 -1.08 13.82
N LEU A 10 11.56 -2.03 14.35
CA LEU A 10 12.13 -1.91 15.70
C LEU A 10 13.57 -1.36 15.72
N CYS A 11 14.25 -1.37 14.58
CA CYS A 11 15.67 -0.99 14.45
C CYS A 11 15.88 0.30 13.67
N VAL A 12 14.84 1.12 13.51
CA VAL A 12 14.89 2.40 12.79
C VAL A 12 14.00 3.38 13.54
N GLU A 13 14.46 4.62 13.69
CA GLU A 13 13.65 5.69 14.27
C GLU A 13 12.32 5.84 13.49
N PRO A 14 11.18 6.07 14.15
CA PRO A 14 9.89 6.22 13.49
C PRO A 14 9.91 7.27 12.35
N GLU A 15 10.65 8.35 12.52
CA GLU A 15 10.77 9.43 11.53
C GLU A 15 11.57 9.01 10.30
N LYS A 16 12.45 8.02 10.44
CA LYS A 16 13.34 7.50 9.37
C LYS A 16 12.78 6.27 8.68
N SER A 17 11.57 5.84 9.02
CA SER A 17 10.97 4.59 8.54
C SER A 17 9.83 4.81 7.55
N SER A 18 9.84 5.95 6.86
CA SER A 18 8.94 6.25 5.75
C SER A 18 9.46 5.76 4.40
N ILE A 19 8.59 5.78 3.38
CA ILE A 19 8.95 5.44 2.00
C ILE A 19 10.04 6.39 1.51
N ALA A 20 9.91 7.69 1.78
CA ALA A 20 10.88 8.69 1.36
C ALA A 20 12.23 8.50 2.08
N ALA A 21 12.23 8.34 3.40
CA ALA A 21 13.46 8.21 4.18
C ALA A 21 14.26 6.96 3.78
N MET A 22 13.61 5.79 3.78
CA MET A 22 14.27 4.52 3.45
C MET A 22 14.59 4.42 1.96
N GLY A 23 13.70 4.89 1.09
CA GLY A 23 13.91 4.89 -0.34
C GLY A 23 15.09 5.75 -0.76
N SER A 24 15.19 6.98 -0.23
CA SER A 24 16.32 7.88 -0.50
C SER A 24 17.63 7.26 -0.02
N ARG A 25 17.63 6.70 1.20
CA ARG A 25 18.83 6.06 1.75
C ARG A 25 19.34 4.91 0.88
N CYS A 26 18.45 4.02 0.44
CA CYS A 26 18.83 2.90 -0.42
C CYS A 26 19.34 3.34 -1.80
N ILE A 27 18.83 4.46 -2.33
CA ILE A 27 19.34 5.05 -3.59
C ILE A 27 20.73 5.66 -3.37
N GLU A 28 20.90 6.46 -2.31
CA GLU A 28 22.19 7.07 -1.94
C GLU A 28 23.29 6.02 -1.71
N ASP A 29 22.94 4.90 -1.09
CA ASP A 29 23.85 3.78 -0.84
C ASP A 29 24.09 2.89 -2.08
N GLY A 30 23.49 3.22 -3.23
CA GLY A 30 23.63 2.46 -4.47
C GLY A 30 22.99 1.07 -4.45
N MET A 31 22.05 0.82 -3.54
CA MET A 31 21.36 -0.46 -3.42
C MET A 31 20.24 -0.63 -4.46
N MET A 32 19.68 0.47 -4.96
CA MET A 32 18.64 0.49 -6.00
C MET A 32 18.61 1.82 -6.74
N ASP A 33 18.11 1.82 -7.98
CA ASP A 33 17.99 3.04 -8.80
C ASP A 33 16.62 3.72 -8.68
N MET A 34 15.60 3.01 -8.19
CA MET A 34 14.23 3.54 -8.09
C MET A 34 13.40 2.83 -7.03
N ILE A 35 12.33 3.50 -6.57
CA ILE A 35 11.36 2.95 -5.61
C ILE A 35 10.14 2.41 -6.37
N GLY A 36 9.91 1.10 -6.29
CA GLY A 36 8.71 0.47 -6.86
C GLY A 36 7.49 0.56 -5.92
N LEU A 37 6.39 1.16 -6.38
CA LEU A 37 5.14 1.25 -5.63
C LEU A 37 4.12 0.19 -6.10
N GLY A 38 4.04 -0.93 -5.38
CA GLY A 38 3.04 -1.98 -5.59
C GLY A 38 1.65 -1.57 -5.06
N ARG A 39 1.14 -2.25 -4.03
CA ARG A 39 -0.18 -1.94 -3.40
C ARG A 39 -0.35 -0.48 -2.96
N GLN A 40 0.74 0.24 -2.75
CA GLN A 40 0.70 1.68 -2.43
C GLN A 40 0.13 2.50 -3.60
N SER A 41 0.39 2.12 -4.86
CA SER A 41 -0.16 2.83 -6.02
C SER A 41 -1.68 2.75 -6.10
N PHE A 42 -2.29 1.65 -5.60
CA PHE A 42 -3.73 1.56 -5.45
C PHE A 42 -4.27 2.39 -4.28
N ALA A 43 -3.55 2.39 -3.16
CA ALA A 43 -3.97 3.09 -1.95
C ALA A 43 -3.96 4.61 -2.15
N ASP A 44 -2.93 5.12 -2.83
CA ASP A 44 -2.79 6.53 -3.14
C ASP A 44 -1.95 6.71 -4.43
N PRO A 45 -2.59 6.85 -5.60
CA PRO A 45 -1.90 7.09 -6.87
C PRO A 45 -1.05 8.37 -6.86
N PHE A 46 -1.39 9.33 -6.00
CA PHE A 46 -0.69 10.61 -5.88
C PHE A 46 0.43 10.60 -4.83
N THR A 47 0.83 9.42 -4.34
CA THR A 47 1.96 9.28 -3.41
C THR A 47 3.21 10.07 -3.88
N PRO A 48 3.66 9.99 -5.15
CA PRO A 48 4.86 10.69 -5.59
C PRO A 48 4.76 12.22 -5.46
N VAL A 49 3.68 12.81 -5.99
CA VAL A 49 3.50 14.28 -5.96
C VAL A 49 3.27 14.81 -4.55
N LYS A 50 2.63 14.03 -3.67
CA LYS A 50 2.46 14.42 -2.27
C LYS A 50 3.80 14.41 -1.53
N LEU A 51 4.68 13.43 -1.81
CA LEU A 51 6.02 13.39 -1.24
C LEU A 51 6.86 14.57 -1.74
N GLU A 52 6.83 14.85 -3.04
CA GLU A 52 7.52 15.99 -3.65
C GLU A 52 7.12 17.33 -3.01
N ASN A 53 5.83 17.50 -2.71
CA ASN A 53 5.29 18.71 -2.08
C ASN A 53 5.41 18.72 -0.54
N GLY A 54 6.07 17.75 0.09
CA GLY A 54 6.19 17.65 1.55
C GLY A 54 4.86 17.36 2.27
N GLN A 55 3.85 16.88 1.56
CA GLN A 55 2.49 16.61 2.06
C GLN A 55 2.36 15.16 2.57
N GLU A 56 3.38 14.67 3.27
CA GLU A 56 3.47 13.26 3.67
C GLU A 56 2.30 12.83 4.57
N ALA A 57 1.84 13.73 5.44
CA ALA A 57 0.69 13.49 6.32
C ALA A 57 -0.64 13.28 5.57
N ALA A 58 -0.74 13.72 4.30
CA ALA A 58 -1.93 13.57 3.46
C ALA A 58 -1.92 12.29 2.61
N ILE A 59 -0.90 11.45 2.75
CA ILE A 59 -0.77 10.20 1.99
C ILE A 59 -1.63 9.10 2.62
N HIS A 60 -2.46 8.45 1.81
CA HIS A 60 -3.16 7.24 2.20
C HIS A 60 -2.22 6.03 2.08
N TYR A 61 -1.52 5.71 3.16
CA TYR A 61 -0.61 4.57 3.19
C TYR A 61 -1.35 3.24 3.18
N CYS A 62 -0.87 2.31 2.34
CA CYS A 62 -1.38 0.96 2.26
C CYS A 62 -1.35 0.28 3.63
N THR A 63 -2.51 -0.20 4.06
CA THR A 63 -2.68 -0.85 5.36
C THR A 63 -2.26 -2.32 5.37
N GLN A 64 -1.87 -2.87 4.22
CA GLN A 64 -1.58 -4.30 4.03
C GLN A 64 -2.74 -5.20 4.48
N CYS A 65 -3.97 -4.77 4.24
CA CYS A 65 -5.17 -5.55 4.59
C CYS A 65 -5.39 -6.79 3.70
N MET A 66 -4.62 -6.96 2.61
CA MET A 66 -4.71 -8.08 1.66
C MET A 66 -6.03 -8.19 0.88
N ASN A 67 -6.98 -7.27 1.05
CA ASN A 67 -8.27 -7.34 0.34
C ASN A 67 -8.14 -7.14 -1.18
N CYS A 68 -7.16 -6.35 -1.63
CA CYS A 68 -6.83 -6.23 -3.06
C CYS A 68 -6.36 -7.56 -3.67
N GLU A 69 -5.72 -8.41 -2.87
CA GLU A 69 -5.25 -9.72 -3.31
C GLU A 69 -6.39 -10.72 -3.39
N GLU A 70 -7.36 -10.65 -2.47
CA GLU A 70 -8.60 -11.44 -2.61
C GLU A 70 -9.34 -11.11 -3.91
N LEU A 71 -9.40 -9.83 -4.33
CA LEU A 71 -9.96 -9.46 -5.64
C LEU A 71 -9.16 -10.09 -6.80
N MET A 72 -7.82 -10.09 -6.71
CA MET A 72 -6.94 -10.71 -7.71
C MET A 72 -7.16 -12.22 -7.81
N ILE A 73 -7.18 -12.94 -6.69
CA ILE A 73 -7.43 -14.40 -6.63
C ILE A 73 -8.78 -14.74 -7.28
N ARG A 74 -9.79 -13.89 -7.08
CA ARG A 74 -11.13 -14.05 -7.67
C ARG A 74 -11.24 -13.56 -9.12
N GLN A 75 -10.13 -13.17 -9.75
CA GLN A 75 -10.08 -12.63 -11.10
C GLN A 75 -11.04 -11.45 -11.31
N GLN A 76 -11.10 -10.57 -10.32
CA GLN A 76 -11.90 -9.34 -10.35
C GLN A 76 -11.00 -8.11 -10.59
N PRO A 77 -11.56 -6.98 -11.05
CA PRO A 77 -10.81 -5.72 -11.10
C PRO A 77 -10.14 -5.38 -9.76
N VAL A 78 -8.81 -5.22 -9.79
CA VAL A 78 -8.00 -5.03 -8.58
C VAL A 78 -7.85 -3.55 -8.27
N GLY A 79 -8.06 -3.19 -7.00
CA GLY A 79 -7.82 -1.85 -6.49
C GLY A 79 -7.85 -1.79 -4.97
N CYS A 80 -7.70 -0.60 -4.39
CA CYS A 80 -7.65 -0.45 -2.95
C CYS A 80 -9.06 -0.47 -2.35
N VAL A 81 -9.38 -1.58 -1.67
CA VAL A 81 -10.65 -1.77 -0.96
C VAL A 81 -10.81 -0.82 0.24
N ALA A 82 -9.71 -0.30 0.81
CA ALA A 82 -9.76 0.56 1.99
C ALA A 82 -10.01 2.05 1.66
N TYR A 83 -9.49 2.53 0.54
CA TYR A 83 -9.51 3.97 0.20
C TYR A 83 -10.33 4.30 -1.06
N ASN A 84 -10.81 3.29 -1.80
CA ASN A 84 -11.64 3.51 -2.97
C ASN A 84 -12.93 2.70 -2.90
N ARG A 85 -14.06 3.41 -2.79
CA ARG A 85 -15.38 2.85 -2.56
C ARG A 85 -15.86 1.90 -3.66
N VAL A 86 -15.47 2.12 -4.91
CA VAL A 86 -15.81 1.23 -6.03
C VAL A 86 -15.29 -0.18 -5.75
N TYR A 87 -14.05 -0.29 -5.27
CA TYR A 87 -13.44 -1.57 -4.93
C TYR A 87 -13.95 -2.12 -3.58
N THR A 88 -14.36 -1.26 -2.65
CA THR A 88 -15.07 -1.68 -1.43
C THR A 88 -16.36 -2.41 -1.76
N ASP A 89 -17.20 -1.80 -2.61
CA ASP A 89 -18.50 -2.35 -2.97
C ASP A 89 -18.34 -3.65 -3.78
N LEU A 90 -17.38 -3.68 -4.72
CA LEU A 90 -17.02 -4.89 -5.47
C LEU A 90 -16.58 -6.04 -4.54
N TYR A 91 -15.72 -5.74 -3.56
CA TYR A 91 -15.24 -6.73 -2.59
C TYR A 91 -16.38 -7.28 -1.71
N VAL A 92 -17.29 -6.42 -1.25
CA VAL A 92 -18.48 -6.84 -0.49
C VAL A 92 -19.37 -7.74 -1.36
N ALA A 93 -19.60 -7.37 -2.61
CA ALA A 93 -20.38 -8.19 -3.54
C ALA A 93 -19.72 -9.56 -3.79
N CYS A 94 -18.40 -9.59 -3.97
CA CYS A 94 -17.64 -10.83 -4.13
C CYS A 94 -17.79 -11.75 -2.92
N ARG A 95 -17.66 -11.22 -1.69
CA ARG A 95 -17.83 -12.02 -0.48
C ARG A 95 -19.25 -12.51 -0.26
N LYS A 96 -20.27 -11.73 -0.67
CA LYS A 96 -21.66 -12.19 -0.66
C LYS A 96 -21.88 -13.35 -1.64
N LYS A 97 -21.28 -13.29 -2.83
CA LYS A 97 -21.45 -14.30 -3.88
C LYS A 97 -20.67 -15.59 -3.63
N TYR A 98 -19.41 -15.46 -3.20
CA TYR A 98 -18.47 -16.58 -3.14
C TYR A 98 -18.08 -16.98 -1.70
N GLY A 99 -18.62 -16.30 -0.68
CA GLY A 99 -18.23 -16.49 0.71
C GLY A 99 -16.87 -15.87 1.05
N LYS A 100 -16.46 -16.01 2.31
CA LYS A 100 -15.13 -15.58 2.77
C LYS A 100 -14.06 -16.51 2.20
N LEU A 101 -12.96 -15.95 1.72
CA LEU A 101 -11.81 -16.74 1.26
C LEU A 101 -11.24 -17.54 2.45
N ALA A 102 -11.02 -18.85 2.26
CA ALA A 102 -10.46 -19.72 3.29
C ALA A 102 -8.95 -19.54 3.42
N GLU A 103 -8.26 -19.41 2.29
CA GLU A 103 -6.81 -19.28 2.21
C GLU A 103 -6.42 -18.23 1.17
N LEU A 104 -5.43 -17.41 1.50
CA LEU A 104 -4.77 -16.52 0.54
C LEU A 104 -3.67 -17.36 -0.13
N HIS A 105 -3.96 -17.89 -1.32
CA HIS A 105 -2.97 -18.62 -2.10
C HIS A 105 -2.02 -17.61 -2.76
N THR A 106 -0.72 -17.76 -2.48
CA THR A 106 0.38 -17.06 -3.17
C THR A 106 1.17 -18.06 -3.99
#